data_AF-A0A8J9Y9V5-F1
#
_entry.id   AF-A0A8J9Y9V5-F1
#
_cell.length_a   1.000
_cell.length_b   1.000
_cell.length_c   1.000
_cell.angle_alpha   90.00
_cell.angle_beta   90.00
_cell.angle_gamma   90.00
#
_symmetry.space_group_name_H-M   'P 1'
#
loop_
_entity.id
_entity.type
_entity.pdbx_description
1 polymer ?
#
loop_
_entity_poly.entity_id
_entity_poly.type
_entity_poly.pdbx_seq_one_letter_code
_entity_poly.pdbx_strand_id
1 'polypeptide(L)'
;MCSSVGFAVIVLCVFTTAKCFQQQYFRVPPRSLRVQEGSEAVLECAVANLAGQVQWAKDGFALGFSSVIPGYPRYTMFGDRRHGVYNLRIVNVTLEDDAEYQCQVGPAQMHKVIRANASLTVICK
;
A
#
# COMPACT_ATOMS: atom_id res chain seq x y z
N MET A 1 -57.96 -2.90 43.84
CA MET A 1 -56.93 -2.19 44.62
C MET A 1 -56.01 -3.20 45.28
N CYS A 2 -54.79 -3.32 44.78
CA CYS A 2 -53.58 -3.52 45.58
C CYS A 2 -52.43 -3.15 44.65
N SER A 3 -51.99 -1.90 44.77
CA SER A 3 -50.83 -1.34 44.10
C SER A 3 -49.57 -1.84 44.78
N SER A 4 -48.52 -2.12 44.02
CA SER A 4 -47.18 -1.61 44.34
C SER A 4 -46.24 -1.75 43.14
N VAL A 5 -45.65 -0.61 42.83
CA VAL A 5 -44.68 -0.31 41.77
C VAL A 5 -43.33 -0.95 42.13
N GLY A 6 -42.58 -1.46 41.16
CA GLY A 6 -41.25 -2.04 41.44
C GLY A 6 -40.38 -2.24 40.21
N PHE A 7 -39.85 -1.13 39.68
CA PHE A 7 -38.70 -1.00 38.79
C PHE A 7 -38.53 -2.01 37.65
N ALA A 8 -39.07 -1.65 36.48
CA ALA A 8 -38.46 -2.06 35.23
C ALA A 8 -37.02 -1.51 35.19
N VAL A 9 -36.03 -2.37 35.38
CA VAL A 9 -34.65 -2.05 35.02
C VAL A 9 -34.62 -1.99 33.50
N ILE A 10 -34.87 -0.81 32.95
CA ILE A 10 -34.53 -0.51 31.57
C ILE A 10 -33.01 -0.58 31.54
N VAL A 11 -32.47 -1.75 31.20
CA VAL A 11 -31.09 -1.86 30.75
C VAL A 11 -31.07 -1.05 29.45
N LEU A 12 -30.76 0.24 29.56
CA LEU A 12 -30.22 1.00 28.46
C LEU A 12 -28.93 0.26 28.10
N CYS A 13 -29.04 -0.72 27.20
CA CYS A 13 -27.91 -1.13 26.39
C CYS A 13 -27.48 0.14 25.70
N VAL A 14 -26.51 0.84 26.30
CA VAL A 14 -25.76 1.87 25.62
C VAL A 14 -25.09 1.09 24.50
N PHE A 15 -25.73 1.07 23.33
CA PHE A 15 -25.14 0.59 22.08
C PHE A 15 -24.01 1.55 21.76
N THR A 16 -22.89 1.41 22.48
CA THR A 16 -21.65 2.04 22.10
C THR A 16 -21.37 1.49 20.71
N THR A 17 -21.50 2.35 19.70
CA THR A 17 -21.13 1.99 18.34
C THR A 17 -19.62 1.79 18.34
N ALA A 18 -19.16 0.57 18.63
CA ALA A 18 -17.78 0.18 18.46
C ALA A 18 -17.51 0.30 16.96
N LYS A 19 -16.90 1.42 16.53
CA LYS A 19 -16.42 1.53 15.15
C LYS A 19 -15.39 0.43 14.95
N CYS A 20 -15.72 -0.55 14.11
CA CYS A 20 -14.77 -1.58 13.72
C CYS A 20 -13.64 -0.90 12.95
N PHE A 21 -12.46 -0.86 13.56
CA PHE A 21 -11.26 -0.30 12.95
C PHE A 21 -10.72 -1.29 11.91
N GLN A 22 -10.60 -0.86 10.66
CA GLN A 22 -10.03 -1.68 9.59
C GLN A 22 -8.58 -1.30 9.31
N GLN A 23 -7.71 -2.30 9.23
CA GLN A 23 -6.29 -2.11 8.90
C GLN A 23 -6.09 -1.74 7.43
N GLN A 24 -4.94 -1.12 7.14
CA GLN A 24 -4.48 -0.90 5.76
C GLN A 24 -4.04 -2.25 5.17
N TYR A 25 -4.35 -2.49 3.90
CA TYR A 25 -3.98 -3.73 3.20
C TYR A 25 -3.80 -3.50 1.70
N PHE A 26 -3.03 -4.39 1.05
CA PHE A 26 -2.88 -4.37 -0.40
C PHE A 26 -4.15 -4.90 -1.07
N ARG A 27 -4.89 -4.03 -1.76
CA ARG A 27 -5.97 -4.43 -2.68
C ARG A 27 -5.38 -4.99 -3.97
N VAL A 28 -4.27 -4.42 -4.42
CA VAL A 28 -3.44 -4.94 -5.52
C VAL A 28 -2.00 -5.02 -5.01
N PRO A 29 -1.52 -6.21 -4.63
CA PRO A 29 -0.11 -6.40 -4.32
C PRO A 29 0.71 -6.42 -5.61
N PRO A 30 1.98 -6.01 -5.56
CA PRO A 30 2.87 -6.10 -6.70
C PRO A 30 3.11 -7.55 -7.10
N ARG A 31 3.36 -7.76 -8.40
CA ARG A 31 3.63 -9.07 -8.99
C ARG A 31 4.96 -9.02 -9.71
N SER A 32 5.71 -10.11 -9.61
CA SER A 32 6.99 -10.23 -10.31
C SER A 32 6.79 -10.18 -11.83
N LEU A 33 7.72 -9.53 -12.52
CA LEU A 33 7.69 -9.32 -13.97
C LEU A 33 9.00 -9.77 -14.60
N ARG A 34 8.92 -10.20 -15.85
CA ARG A 34 10.08 -10.43 -16.71
C ARG A 34 9.92 -9.55 -17.94
N VAL A 35 10.89 -8.70 -18.20
CA VAL A 35 10.84 -7.73 -19.30
C VAL A 35 12.13 -7.75 -20.09
N GLN A 36 12.09 -7.34 -21.35
CA GLN A 36 13.29 -7.20 -22.16
C GLN A 36 14.00 -5.87 -21.84
N GLU A 37 15.32 -5.86 -21.86
CA GLU A 37 16.11 -4.63 -21.78
C GLU A 37 15.65 -3.61 -22.84
N GLY A 38 15.60 -2.34 -22.46
CA GLY A 38 15.09 -1.22 -23.26
C GLY A 38 13.57 -1.07 -23.30
N SER A 39 12.82 -2.01 -22.73
CA SER A 39 11.36 -1.91 -22.64
C SER A 39 10.90 -1.07 -21.43
N GLU A 40 9.59 -1.05 -21.19
CA GLU A 40 8.97 -0.43 -20.02
C GLU A 40 8.53 -1.52 -19.03
N ALA A 41 8.80 -1.31 -17.74
CA ALA A 41 8.27 -2.11 -16.64
C ALA A 41 7.31 -1.28 -15.77
N VAL A 42 6.19 -1.88 -15.39
CA VAL A 42 5.22 -1.28 -14.47
C VAL A 42 4.90 -2.25 -13.34
N LEU A 43 5.40 -1.98 -12.14
CA LEU A 43 5.06 -2.72 -10.93
C LEU A 43 3.85 -2.06 -10.26
N GLU A 44 2.77 -2.82 -10.15
CA GLU A 44 1.51 -2.31 -9.59
C GLU A 44 1.51 -2.31 -8.07
N CYS A 45 0.90 -1.31 -7.45
CA CYS A 45 0.60 -1.34 -6.02
C CYS A 45 -0.63 -0.48 -5.72
N ALA A 46 -1.67 -1.10 -5.15
CA ALA A 46 -2.84 -0.38 -4.66
C ALA A 46 -3.19 -0.79 -3.22
N VAL A 47 -3.42 0.21 -2.37
CA VAL A 47 -3.68 0.04 -0.94
C VAL A 47 -5.12 0.48 -0.63
N ALA A 48 -5.84 -0.37 0.08
CA ALA A 48 -7.14 -0.03 0.65
C ALA A 48 -6.98 0.35 2.13
N ASN A 49 -7.91 1.19 2.62
CA ASN A 49 -7.85 1.77 3.97
C ASN A 49 -6.49 2.44 4.26
N LEU A 50 -5.91 3.09 3.24
CA LEU A 50 -4.60 3.70 3.31
C LEU A 50 -4.58 4.80 4.39
N ALA A 51 -3.65 4.67 5.35
CA ALA A 51 -3.41 5.68 6.37
C ALA A 51 -1.94 6.09 6.44
N GLY A 52 -1.02 5.13 6.27
CA GLY A 52 0.41 5.40 6.18
C GLY A 52 0.86 6.01 4.86
N GLN A 53 2.08 6.52 4.83
CA GLN A 53 2.72 6.92 3.57
C GLN A 53 3.19 5.69 2.78
N VAL A 54 3.07 5.74 1.45
CA VAL A 54 3.49 4.68 0.54
C VAL A 54 4.80 5.07 -0.14
N GLN A 55 5.75 4.16 -0.17
CA GLN A 55 6.99 4.28 -0.94
C GLN A 55 7.37 2.94 -1.55
N TRP A 56 8.20 3.00 -2.60
CA TRP A 56 8.89 1.81 -3.12
C TRP A 56 10.29 1.70 -2.54
N ALA A 57 10.77 0.48 -2.41
CA ALA A 57 12.18 0.17 -2.17
C ALA A 57 12.70 -0.73 -3.29
N LYS A 58 13.99 -0.57 -3.65
CA LYS A 58 14.75 -1.44 -4.55
C LYS A 58 15.91 -2.04 -3.77
N ASP A 59 16.01 -3.36 -3.71
CA ASP A 59 17.05 -4.09 -2.96
C ASP A 59 17.17 -3.62 -1.51
N GLY A 60 16.03 -3.32 -0.89
CA GLY A 60 15.95 -2.79 0.48
C GLY A 60 16.21 -1.28 0.65
N PHE A 61 16.62 -0.57 -0.41
CA PHE A 61 16.82 0.88 -0.37
C PHE A 61 15.56 1.65 -0.75
N ALA A 62 15.11 2.54 0.13
CA ALA A 62 13.92 3.36 -0.11
C ALA A 62 14.15 4.37 -1.25
N LEU A 63 13.21 4.40 -2.20
CA LEU A 63 13.19 5.36 -3.31
C LEU A 63 12.50 6.69 -2.95
N GLY A 64 11.85 6.75 -1.78
CA GLY A 64 11.17 7.93 -1.27
C GLY A 64 9.70 8.05 -1.69
N PHE A 65 9.08 9.18 -1.32
CA PHE A 65 7.62 9.41 -1.40
C PHE A 65 7.17 10.27 -2.59
N SER A 66 8.12 10.85 -3.32
CA SER A 66 7.86 11.74 -4.45
C SER A 66 7.50 10.94 -5.71
N SER A 67 6.71 11.52 -6.61
CA SER A 67 6.44 10.93 -7.92
C SER A 67 7.71 10.86 -8.78
N VAL A 68 8.55 11.90 -8.67
CA VAL A 68 9.88 11.94 -9.30
C VAL A 68 10.90 11.49 -8.27
N ILE A 69 11.71 10.50 -8.62
CA ILE A 69 12.64 9.82 -7.71
C ILE A 69 14.05 10.40 -7.90
N PRO A 70 14.60 11.14 -6.91
CA PRO A 70 15.95 11.68 -7.00
C PRO A 70 16.99 10.57 -7.22
N GLY A 71 17.89 10.76 -8.19
CA GLY A 71 18.90 9.76 -8.56
C GLY A 71 18.40 8.65 -9.51
N TYR A 72 17.09 8.57 -9.78
CA TYR A 72 16.49 7.58 -10.68
C TYR A 72 15.63 8.26 -11.76
N PRO A 73 16.25 8.92 -12.75
CA PRO A 73 15.53 9.74 -13.74
C PRO A 73 14.58 8.93 -14.65
N ARG A 74 14.78 7.63 -14.77
CA ARG A 74 13.92 6.71 -15.54
C ARG A 74 12.72 6.19 -14.75
N TYR A 75 12.69 6.45 -13.44
CA TYR A 75 11.70 5.88 -12.54
C TYR A 75 10.63 6.92 -12.25
N THR A 76 9.38 6.48 -12.14
CA THR A 76 8.27 7.36 -11.77
C THR A 76 7.26 6.60 -10.92
N MET A 77 6.95 7.14 -9.74
CA MET A 77 5.81 6.65 -8.96
C MET A 77 4.55 7.40 -9.39
N PHE A 78 3.57 6.66 -9.92
CA PHE A 78 2.37 7.21 -10.53
C PHE A 78 1.10 6.45 -10.10
N GLY A 79 -0.06 7.00 -10.44
CA GLY A 79 -1.36 6.44 -10.07
C GLY A 79 -2.23 7.43 -9.33
N ASP A 80 -3.48 7.06 -9.12
CA ASP A 80 -4.42 7.87 -8.35
C ASP A 80 -4.19 7.69 -6.85
N ARG A 81 -3.43 8.62 -6.28
CA ARG A 81 -3.12 8.66 -4.84
C ARG A 81 -4.38 8.76 -3.96
N ARG A 82 -5.47 9.36 -4.46
CA ARG A 82 -6.74 9.46 -3.70
C ARG A 82 -7.40 8.09 -3.54
N HIS A 83 -7.16 7.18 -4.48
CA HIS A 83 -7.66 5.80 -4.46
C HIS A 83 -6.59 4.78 -4.04
N GLY A 84 -5.48 5.26 -3.46
CA GLY A 84 -4.41 4.44 -2.91
C GLY A 84 -3.54 3.74 -3.95
N VAL A 85 -3.45 4.26 -5.19
CA VAL A 85 -2.66 3.64 -6.27
C VAL A 85 -1.28 4.32 -6.37
N TYR A 86 -0.23 3.50 -6.25
CA TYR A 86 1.18 3.90 -6.20
C TYR A 86 2.02 2.95 -7.05
N ASN A 87 1.75 2.89 -8.34
CA ASN A 87 2.50 2.05 -9.28
C ASN A 87 3.90 2.64 -9.50
N LEU A 88 4.89 1.78 -9.69
CA LEU A 88 6.25 2.17 -10.10
C LEU A 88 6.45 1.87 -11.57
N ARG A 89 6.74 2.89 -12.36
CA ARG A 89 7.12 2.77 -13.77
C ARG A 89 8.62 2.96 -13.92
N ILE A 90 9.24 2.13 -14.75
CA ILE A 90 10.64 2.23 -15.17
C ILE A 90 10.67 2.20 -16.70
N VAL A 91 11.13 3.28 -17.32
CA VAL A 91 11.29 3.35 -18.78
C VAL A 91 12.70 3.00 -19.21
N ASN A 92 12.87 2.49 -20.44
CA ASN A 92 14.15 2.08 -21.00
C ASN A 92 14.93 1.20 -20.01
N VAL A 93 14.30 0.11 -19.56
CA VAL A 93 14.82 -0.79 -18.52
C VAL A 93 16.24 -1.25 -18.85
N THR A 94 17.14 -1.29 -17.86
CA THR A 94 18.52 -1.78 -17.99
C THR A 94 18.74 -3.00 -17.08
N LEU A 95 19.83 -3.74 -17.27
CA LEU A 95 20.18 -4.86 -16.38
C LEU A 95 20.35 -4.46 -14.90
N GLU A 96 20.65 -3.19 -14.61
CA GLU A 96 20.74 -2.67 -13.23
C GLU A 96 19.37 -2.59 -12.53
N ASP A 97 18.29 -2.60 -13.31
CA ASP A 97 16.93 -2.61 -12.80
C ASP A 97 16.47 -4.01 -12.38
N ASP A 98 17.23 -5.07 -12.72
CA ASP A 98 16.99 -6.43 -12.25
C ASP A 98 17.25 -6.49 -10.74
N ALA A 99 16.16 -6.59 -9.98
CA ALA A 99 16.20 -6.35 -8.55
C ALA A 99 14.93 -6.87 -7.84
N GLU A 100 15.02 -6.89 -6.51
CA GLU A 100 13.85 -7.04 -5.66
C GLU A 100 13.24 -5.67 -5.37
N TYR A 101 11.95 -5.54 -5.62
CA TYR A 101 11.19 -4.33 -5.36
C TYR A 101 10.15 -4.59 -4.29
N GLN A 102 9.92 -3.62 -3.43
CA GLN A 102 8.95 -3.73 -2.36
C GLN A 102 8.08 -2.48 -2.26
N CYS A 103 6.77 -2.65 -2.36
CA CYS A 103 5.82 -1.60 -2.00
C CYS A 103 5.65 -1.61 -0.49
N GLN A 104 5.95 -0.48 0.17
CA GLN A 104 5.93 -0.33 1.62
C GLN A 104 4.88 0.70 2.01
N VAL A 105 4.09 0.40 3.03
CA VAL A 105 3.17 1.36 3.65
C VAL A 105 3.55 1.51 5.12
N GLY A 106 3.96 2.71 5.51
CA GLY A 106 4.38 3.03 6.87
C GLY A 106 3.25 2.89 7.91
N PRO A 107 3.59 2.93 9.21
CA PRO A 107 2.57 3.01 10.26
C PRO A 107 1.88 4.38 10.25
N ALA A 108 0.61 4.42 10.67
CA ALA A 108 -0.12 5.66 10.92
C ALA A 108 -1.27 5.42 11.88
N GLN A 109 -1.37 6.21 12.96
CA GLN A 109 -2.38 6.03 14.01
C GLN A 109 -2.36 4.57 14.53
N MET A 110 -3.45 3.83 14.37
CA MET A 110 -3.59 2.42 14.77
C MET A 110 -3.30 1.44 13.62
N HIS A 111 -2.89 1.93 12.45
CA HIS A 111 -2.52 1.10 11.29
C HIS A 111 -1.10 0.57 11.41
N LYS A 112 -0.94 -0.74 11.19
CA LYS A 112 0.35 -1.42 11.16
C LYS A 112 1.04 -1.23 9.82
N VAL A 113 2.38 -1.30 9.85
CA VAL A 113 3.19 -1.37 8.63
C VAL A 113 2.82 -2.61 7.80
N ILE A 114 2.73 -2.44 6.47
CA ILE A 114 2.55 -3.55 5.52
C ILE A 114 3.58 -3.43 4.40
N ARG A 115 4.04 -4.56 3.88
CA ARG A 115 5.03 -4.64 2.80
C ARG A 115 4.66 -5.78 1.86
N ALA A 116 4.88 -5.60 0.56
CA ALA A 116 4.69 -6.65 -0.42
C ALA A 116 5.78 -6.56 -1.51
N ASN A 117 6.30 -7.71 -1.90
CA ASN A 117 7.50 -7.83 -2.71
C ASN A 117 7.16 -8.26 -4.13
N ALA A 118 7.98 -7.86 -5.09
CA ALA A 118 7.99 -8.35 -6.46
C ALA A 118 9.41 -8.30 -7.02
N SER A 119 9.77 -9.28 -7.84
CA SER A 119 11.04 -9.27 -8.57
C SER A 119 10.82 -8.72 -9.97
N LEU A 120 11.68 -7.80 -10.41
CA LEU A 120 11.78 -7.45 -11.83
C LEU A 120 13.00 -8.18 -12.39
N THR A 121 12.79 -9.06 -13.36
CA THR A 121 13.88 -9.73 -14.08
C THR A 121 14.03 -9.12 -15.46
N VAL A 122 15.25 -8.76 -15.82
CA VAL A 122 15.56 -8.12 -17.11
C VAL A 122 16.26 -9.11 -18.01
N ILE A 123 15.67 -9.33 -19.19
CA ILE A 123 16.22 -10.23 -20.22
C ILE A 123 17.04 -9.38 -21.17
N CYS A 124 18.33 -9.71 -21.34
CA CYS A 124 19.23 -9.02 -22.26
C CYS A 124 18.71 -9.09 -23.70
N LYS A 125 19.08 -8.08 -24.51
CA LYS A 125 18.74 -8.05 -25.93
C LYS A 125 19.49 -9.09 -26.76
#